data_AF-F3KID4-F1
#
_entry.id   AF-F3KID4-F1
#
_cell.length_a   1.000
_cell.length_b   1.000
_cell.length_c   1.000
_cell.angle_alpha   90.00
_cell.angle_beta   90.00
_cell.angle_gamma   90.00
#
_symmetry.space_group_name_H-M   'P 1'
#
loop_
_entity.id
_entity.type
_entity.pdbx_description
1 polymer ?
#
loop_
_entity_poly.entity_id
_entity_poly.type
_entity_poly.pdbx_seq_one_letter_code
_entity_poly.pdbx_strand_id
1 'polypeptide(L)' 'MTKSFKCSDIGMKCDWTTRAFNMVDLMSKIARHVDEKHNISALSNDLKLKIDKVTKEELAR' A
#
# COMPACT_ATOMS: atom_id res chain seq x y z
N MET A 1 -1.87 -16.57 -0.86
CA MET A 1 -2.33 -15.43 -1.68
C MET A 1 -1.41 -14.27 -1.39
N THR A 2 -0.88 -13.63 -2.43
CA THR A 2 0.02 -12.49 -2.27
C THR A 2 -0.77 -11.24 -2.60
N LYS A 3 -0.76 -10.28 -1.66
CA LYS A 3 -1.39 -8.98 -1.79
C LYS A 3 -0.44 -8.03 -2.50
N SER A 4 -0.93 -7.31 -3.49
CA SER A 4 -0.16 -6.31 -4.23
C SER A 4 -0.78 -4.92 -4.11
N PHE A 5 0.07 -3.91 -4.01
CA PHE A 5 -0.34 -2.51 -3.89
C PHE A 5 0.50 -1.63 -4.82
N LYS A 6 -0.14 -0.63 -5.40
CA LYS A 6 0.51 0.42 -6.20
C LYS A 6 0.03 1.78 -5.72
N CYS A 7 0.98 2.68 -5.44
CA CYS A 7 0.69 4.01 -4.91
C CYS A 7 -0.17 4.84 -5.87
N SER A 8 -0.01 4.63 -7.18
CA SER A 8 -0.85 5.32 -8.18
C SER A 8 -2.33 4.90 -8.15
N ASP A 9 -2.66 3.69 -7.69
CA ASP A 9 -4.06 3.21 -7.65
C ASP A 9 -4.91 3.99 -6.64
N ILE A 10 -4.31 4.61 -5.62
CA ILE A 10 -5.03 5.50 -4.68
C ILE A 10 -5.09 6.96 -5.16
N GLY A 11 -4.63 7.25 -6.38
CA GLY A 11 -4.64 8.60 -6.97
C GLY A 11 -3.41 9.46 -6.65
N MET A 12 -2.33 8.88 -6.09
CA MET A 12 -1.06 9.58 -5.90
C MET A 12 -0.25 9.59 -7.20
N LYS A 13 0.48 10.68 -7.49
CA LYS A 13 1.46 10.73 -8.60
C LYS A 13 2.77 10.04 -8.19
N CYS A 14 2.70 8.74 -7.92
CA CYS A 14 3.83 7.93 -7.48
C CYS A 14 3.75 6.52 -8.08
N ASP A 15 4.78 6.10 -8.82
CA ASP A 15 4.86 4.79 -9.47
C ASP A 15 5.32 3.65 -8.56
N TRP A 16 5.47 3.90 -7.27
CA TRP A 16 5.91 2.90 -6.32
C TRP A 16 4.89 1.76 -6.18
N THR A 17 5.41 0.52 -6.13
CA THR A 17 4.60 -0.70 -5.97
C THR A 17 5.25 -1.60 -4.93
N THR A 18 4.42 -2.40 -4.25
CA THR A 18 4.89 -3.39 -3.29
C THR A 18 3.98 -4.61 -3.26
N ARG A 19 4.50 -5.70 -2.72
CA ARG A 19 3.79 -6.96 -2.54
C ARG A 19 4.12 -7.56 -1.18
N ALA A 20 3.15 -8.25 -0.58
CA ALA A 20 3.30 -8.93 0.69
C ALA A 20 2.32 -10.11 0.79
N PHE A 21 2.65 -11.11 1.60
CA PHE A 21 1.74 -12.24 1.85
C PHE A 21 0.61 -11.89 2.81
N ASN A 22 0.84 -10.90 3.69
CA ASN A 22 -0.10 -10.49 4.73
C ASN A 22 -0.33 -8.99 4.70
N MET A 23 -1.53 -8.56 5.11
CA MET A 23 -1.91 -7.14 5.13
C MET A 23 -1.02 -6.33 6.09
N VAL A 24 -0.63 -6.92 7.23
CA VAL A 24 0.27 -6.26 8.20
C VAL A 24 1.61 -5.88 7.57
N ASP A 25 2.25 -6.82 6.86
CA ASP A 25 3.55 -6.57 6.19
C ASP A 25 3.40 -5.56 5.04
N LEU A 26 2.29 -5.63 4.30
CA LEU A 26 1.96 -4.66 3.26
C LEU A 26 1.84 -3.24 3.84
N MET A 27 1.06 -3.10 4.93
CA MET A 27 0.85 -1.84 5.64
C MET A 27 2.15 -1.25 6.16
N SER A 28 3.03 -2.06 6.76
CA SER A 28 4.33 -1.60 7.26
C SER A 28 5.22 -1.05 6.14
N LYS A 29 5.26 -1.73 4.99
CA LYS A 29 6.02 -1.25 3.81
C LYS A 29 5.44 0.05 3.27
N ILE A 30 4.12 0.16 3.20
CA ILE A 30 3.44 1.37 2.73
C ILE A 30 3.72 2.52 3.70
N ALA A 31 3.52 2.32 5.01
CA ALA A 31 3.77 3.34 6.04
C ALA A 31 5.16 3.98 5.89
N ARG A 32 6.19 3.15 5.74
CA ARG A 32 7.56 3.62 5.51
C ARG A 32 7.70 4.42 4.21
N HIS A 33 7.09 3.93 3.12
CA HIS A 33 7.14 4.64 1.85
C HIS A 33 6.48 6.03 1.90
N VAL A 34 5.31 6.14 2.53
CA VAL A 34 4.61 7.44 2.63
C VAL A 34 5.33 8.42 3.56
N ASP A 35 5.97 7.94 4.61
CA ASP A 35 6.83 8.77 5.47
C ASP A 35 8.04 9.30 4.66
N GLU A 36 8.80 8.40 4.02
CA GLU A 36 10.05 8.78 3.33
C GLU A 36 9.84 9.56 2.02
N LYS A 37 8.78 9.27 1.26
CA LYS A 37 8.56 9.85 -0.09
C LYS A 37 7.51 10.94 -0.11
N HIS A 38 6.56 10.92 0.83
CA HIS A 38 5.45 11.86 0.85
C HIS A 38 5.42 12.70 2.14
N ASN A 39 6.38 12.51 3.07
CA ASN A 39 6.40 13.17 4.38
C ASN A 39 5.07 13.00 5.15
N ILE A 40 4.40 11.86 4.94
CA ILE A 40 3.15 11.50 5.62
C ILE A 40 3.52 10.58 6.77
N SER A 41 3.76 11.17 7.94
CA SER A 41 4.19 10.44 9.14
C SER A 41 3.10 9.56 9.76
N ALA A 42 1.84 9.77 9.38
CA ALA A 42 0.70 8.99 9.88
C ALA A 42 -0.21 8.51 8.75
N LEU A 43 -0.34 7.19 8.61
CA LEU A 43 -1.38 6.57 7.79
C LEU A 43 -2.75 6.81 8.43
N SER A 44 -3.46 7.84 7.97
CA SER A 44 -4.86 8.12 8.33
C SER A 44 -5.76 6.92 8.02
N ASN A 45 -6.87 6.79 8.75
CA ASN A 45 -7.81 5.68 8.54
C ASN A 45 -8.39 5.65 7.11
N ASP A 46 -8.65 6.82 6.52
CA ASP A 46 -9.03 6.95 5.10
C ASP A 46 -8.01 6.32 4.15
N LEU A 47 -6.73 6.59 4.38
CA LEU A 47 -5.66 6.06 3.55
C LEU A 47 -5.54 4.53 3.69
N LYS A 48 -5.71 4.01 4.90
CA LYS A 48 -5.78 2.55 5.14
C LYS A 48 -6.94 1.90 4.39
N LEU A 49 -8.12 2.50 4.42
CA LEU A 49 -9.29 2.02 3.69
C LEU A 49 -9.09 2.07 2.17
N LYS A 50 -8.46 3.14 1.66
CA LYS A 50 -8.10 3.23 0.24
C LYS A 50 -7.12 2.15 -0.17
N ILE A 51 -6.08 1.92 0.62
CA ILE A 51 -5.10 0.87 0.36
C ILE A 51 -5.79 -0.49 0.34
N ASP A 52 -6.61 -0.81 1.33
CA ASP A 52 -7.37 -2.07 1.39
C ASP A 52 -8.22 -2.26 0.12
N LYS A 53 -8.95 -1.20 -0.30
CA LYS A 53 -9.81 -1.22 -1.48
C LYS A 53 -9.07 -1.44 -2.80
N VAL A 54 -7.83 -0.94 -2.94
CA VAL A 54 -7.04 -1.10 -4.17
C VAL A 54 -6.08 -2.29 -4.12
N THR A 55 -5.92 -2.91 -2.96
CA THR A 55 -5.03 -4.06 -2.78
C THR A 55 -5.60 -5.24 -3.54
N LYS A 56 -4.86 -5.73 -4.54
CA LYS A 56 -5.26 -6.89 -5.33
C LYS A 56 -4.73 -8.16 -4.69
N GLU A 57 -5.62 -9.12 -4.48
CA GLU A 57 -5.27 -10.45 -4.00
C GLU A 57 -4.96 -11.35 -5.19
N GLU A 58 -3.67 -11.57 -5.42
CA GLU A 58 -3.23 -12.45 -6.49
C GLU A 58 -3.00 -13.85 -5.91
N LEU A 59 -3.62 -14.86 -6.55
CA LEU A 59 -3.24 -16.24 -6.31
C LEU A 59 -1.82 -16.40 -6.88
N ALA A 60 -0.82 -16.58 -6.00
CA ALA A 60 0.51 -16.97 -6.44
C ALA A 60 0.37 -18.35 -7.09
N ARG A 61 0.33 -18.38 -8.43
CA ARG A 61 0.16 -19.58 -9.26
C ARG A 61 1.52 -20.20 -9.57
#